data_AF-A0A2G4SFV6-F1
#
_entry.id   AF-A0A2G4SFV6-F1
#
_cell.length_a   1.000
_cell.length_b   1.000
_cell.length_c   1.000
_cell.angle_alpha   90.00
_cell.angle_beta   90.00
_cell.angle_gamma   90.00
#
_symmetry.space_group_name_H-M   'P 1'
#
loop_
_entity.id
_entity.type
_entity.pdbx_description
1 polymer ?
#
loop_
_entity_poly.entity_id
_entity_poly.type
_entity_poly.pdbx_seq_one_letter_code
_entity_poly.pdbx_strand_id
1 'polypeptide(L)'
;MSCDTGGQERLIIEASIGQYHEDVRKTIDDNVKKVSSMTSMMKAFASSHMNASISSLAATRVFGLQATKTTIVLPEVRTDLQGKHHYNEVRTVLILTSYDQRNKWLRAMELLAYLFIGLERQILNIKSLEDEQCGYINVRPNDMIRNTII
;
A
#
# COMPACT_ATOMS: atom_id res chain seq x y z
N MET A 1 10.95 8.10 1.42
CA MET A 1 9.73 7.41 1.88
C MET A 1 9.05 8.22 2.97
N SER A 2 7.84 7.84 3.39
CA SER A 2 7.19 8.36 4.60
C SER A 2 7.02 7.24 5.62
N CYS A 3 7.79 7.33 6.70
CA CYS A 3 7.74 6.43 7.86
C CYS A 3 6.64 6.88 8.83
N ASP A 4 6.17 5.96 9.67
CA ASP A 4 5.40 6.26 10.87
C ASP A 4 6.28 6.73 12.04
N THR A 5 5.68 6.92 13.22
CA THR A 5 6.38 7.26 14.46
C THR A 5 7.22 6.11 15.06
N GLY A 6 7.14 4.90 14.50
CA GLY A 6 7.97 3.74 14.83
C GLY A 6 9.10 3.45 13.83
N GLY A 7 9.24 4.28 12.78
CA GLY A 7 10.22 4.10 11.71
C GLY A 7 9.81 3.08 10.64
N GLN A 8 8.60 2.52 10.67
CA GLN A 8 8.09 1.61 9.65
C GLN A 8 7.54 2.43 8.46
N GLU A 9 7.93 2.07 7.25
CA GLU A 9 7.36 2.65 6.03
C GLU A 9 5.94 2.09 5.81
N ARG A 10 4.94 2.99 5.71
CA ARG A 10 3.53 2.61 5.50
C ARG A 10 2.95 3.09 4.16
N LEU A 11 3.59 4.08 3.55
CA LEU A 11 3.15 4.73 2.31
C LEU A 11 4.36 5.11 1.45
N ILE A 12 4.32 4.77 0.17
CA ILE A 12 5.23 5.30 -0.85
C ILE A 12 4.52 6.42 -1.60
N ILE A 13 5.13 7.61 -1.67
CA ILE A 13 4.63 8.73 -2.49
C ILE A 13 5.68 9.06 -3.56
N GLU A 14 5.24 9.10 -4.81
CA GLU A 14 6.05 9.44 -5.98
C GLU A 14 5.34 10.50 -6.83
N ALA A 15 6.07 11.52 -7.30
CA ALA A 15 5.52 12.58 -8.13
C ALA A 15 6.46 12.91 -9.29
N SER A 16 5.98 12.74 -10.52
CA SER A 16 6.70 13.06 -11.76
C SER A 16 6.27 14.43 -12.28
N ILE A 17 7.13 15.43 -12.11
CA ILE A 17 6.89 16.83 -12.51
C ILE A 17 7.49 17.07 -13.91
N GLY A 18 6.80 16.57 -14.93
CA GLY A 18 7.20 16.67 -16.35
C GLY A 18 6.12 17.34 -17.22
N GLN A 19 5.97 18.66 -17.11
CA GLN A 19 4.82 19.36 -17.71
C GLN A 19 4.85 19.39 -19.25
N TYR A 20 6.05 19.54 -19.85
CA TYR A 20 6.25 19.68 -21.30
C TYR A 20 6.77 18.40 -21.99
N HIS A 21 7.64 17.64 -21.32
CA HIS A 21 8.10 16.34 -21.80
C HIS A 21 8.06 15.35 -20.64
N GLU A 22 7.34 14.24 -20.82
CA GLU A 22 7.37 13.11 -19.90
C GLU A 22 8.20 12.01 -20.53
N ASP A 23 9.29 11.59 -19.87
CA ASP A 23 10.08 10.45 -20.33
C ASP A 23 9.34 9.16 -19.94
N VAL A 24 8.68 8.56 -20.93
CA VAL A 24 7.94 7.30 -20.80
C VAL A 24 8.83 6.18 -20.26
N ARG A 25 10.13 6.14 -20.60
CA ARG A 25 11.05 5.12 -20.06
C ARG A 25 11.27 5.32 -18.57
N LYS A 26 11.46 6.57 -18.14
CA LYS A 26 11.56 6.91 -16.71
C LYS A 26 10.26 6.60 -15.95
N THR A 27 9.09 7.01 -16.47
CA THR A 27 7.80 6.69 -15.83
C THR A 27 7.55 5.18 -15.73
N ILE A 28 8.04 4.36 -16.67
CA ILE A 28 8.00 2.89 -16.57
C ILE A 28 8.98 2.36 -15.51
N ASP A 29 10.23 2.83 -15.52
CA ASP A 29 11.28 2.41 -14.58
C ASP A 29 10.91 2.74 -13.12
N ASP A 30 10.44 3.97 -12.86
CA ASP A 30 9.95 4.39 -11.56
C ASP A 30 8.72 3.56 -11.12
N ASN A 31 7.79 3.24 -12.04
CA ASN A 31 6.68 2.32 -11.76
C ASN A 31 7.15 0.92 -11.33
N VAL A 32 8.18 0.36 -11.97
CA VAL A 32 8.72 -0.97 -11.61
C VAL A 32 9.38 -0.93 -10.23
N LYS A 33 10.14 0.14 -9.92
CA LYS A 33 10.71 0.36 -8.57
C LYS A 33 9.62 0.45 -7.51
N LYS A 34 8.54 1.19 -7.78
CA LYS A 34 7.36 1.33 -6.90
C LYS A 34 6.73 -0.03 -6.57
N VAL A 35 6.40 -0.82 -7.60
CA VAL A 35 5.82 -2.18 -7.43
C VAL A 35 6.77 -3.09 -6.63
N SER A 36 8.06 -3.06 -6.96
CA SER A 36 9.09 -3.84 -6.25
C SER A 36 9.20 -3.44 -4.78
N SER A 37 9.19 -2.13 -4.49
CA SER A 37 9.30 -1.57 -3.14
C SER A 37 8.07 -1.91 -2.30
N MET A 38 6.85 -1.67 -2.81
CA MET A 38 5.60 -2.03 -2.12
C MET A 38 5.52 -3.54 -1.81
N THR A 39 5.98 -4.38 -2.75
CA THR A 39 6.04 -5.84 -2.55
C THR A 39 7.09 -6.23 -1.51
N SER A 40 8.23 -5.53 -1.49
CA SER A 40 9.31 -5.77 -0.52
C SER A 40 8.89 -5.34 0.90
N MET A 41 8.14 -4.25 1.05
CA MET A 41 7.53 -3.85 2.32
C MET A 41 6.54 -4.90 2.84
N MET A 42 5.65 -5.42 1.97
CA MET A 42 4.72 -6.48 2.36
C MET A 42 5.44 -7.78 2.78
N LYS A 43 6.55 -8.12 2.10
CA LYS A 43 7.43 -9.21 2.53
C LYS A 43 8.09 -8.94 3.88
N ALA A 44 8.56 -7.71 4.12
CA ALA A 44 9.15 -7.33 5.39
C ALA A 44 8.16 -7.45 6.56
N PHE A 45 6.89 -7.03 6.37
CA PHE A 45 5.80 -7.27 7.33
C PHE A 45 5.61 -8.77 7.60
N ALA A 46 5.53 -9.61 6.56
CA ALA A 46 5.37 -11.05 6.71
C ALA A 46 6.55 -11.71 7.46
N SER A 47 7.80 -11.31 7.16
CA SER A 47 8.99 -11.87 7.79
C SER A 47 9.23 -11.40 9.23
N SER A 48 8.70 -10.23 9.62
CA SER A 48 8.80 -9.72 10.99
C SER A 48 7.74 -10.30 11.93
N HIS A 49 6.61 -10.75 11.39
CA HIS A 49 5.45 -11.23 12.16
C HIS A 49 5.18 -12.74 11.96
N MET A 50 6.22 -13.55 11.82
CA MET A 50 6.12 -14.99 11.48
C MET A 50 5.20 -15.84 12.37
N ASN A 51 4.95 -15.46 13.62
CA ASN A 51 4.04 -16.16 14.54
C ASN A 51 2.59 -15.64 14.47
N ALA A 52 2.36 -14.48 13.86
CA ALA A 52 1.03 -13.93 13.68
C ALA A 52 0.24 -14.67 12.58
N SER A 53 -1.06 -14.44 12.51
CA SER A 53 -1.94 -15.18 11.61
C SER A 53 -1.87 -14.70 10.15
N ILE A 54 -2.00 -15.65 9.22
CA ILE A 54 -2.13 -15.33 7.79
C ILE A 54 -3.35 -14.45 7.51
N SER A 55 -4.41 -14.58 8.32
CA SER A 55 -5.61 -13.73 8.27
C SER A 55 -5.30 -12.26 8.57
N SER A 56 -4.52 -11.97 9.61
CA SER A 56 -4.13 -10.60 9.96
C SER A 56 -3.15 -9.99 8.94
N LEU A 57 -2.26 -10.79 8.35
CA LEU A 57 -1.44 -10.34 7.22
C LEU A 57 -2.27 -10.13 5.94
N ALA A 58 -3.29 -10.95 5.69
CA ALA A 58 -4.23 -10.75 4.59
C ALA A 58 -5.18 -9.54 4.83
N ALA A 59 -5.24 -9.01 6.06
CA ALA A 59 -5.92 -7.78 6.40
C ALA A 59 -5.04 -6.52 6.21
N THR A 60 -3.70 -6.62 6.31
CA THR A 60 -2.82 -5.46 6.06
C THR A 60 -2.68 -5.13 4.58
N ARG A 61 -2.32 -3.88 4.31
CA ARG A 61 -2.07 -3.33 2.97
C ARG A 61 -0.77 -2.55 3.00
N VAL A 62 -0.12 -2.43 1.85
CA VAL A 62 0.88 -1.40 1.60
C VAL A 62 0.32 -0.50 0.51
N PHE A 63 0.15 0.78 0.80
CA PHE A 63 -0.38 1.75 -0.15
C PHE A 63 0.77 2.50 -0.85
N GLY A 64 0.53 2.83 -2.12
CA GLY A 64 1.37 3.75 -2.88
C GLY A 64 0.51 4.90 -3.40
N LEU A 65 1.12 6.05 -3.65
CA LEU A 65 0.47 7.19 -4.27
C LEU A 65 1.41 7.75 -5.34
N GLN A 66 0.98 7.69 -6.59
CA GLN A 66 1.75 8.19 -7.72
C GLN A 66 1.02 9.35 -8.39
N ALA A 67 1.70 10.47 -8.60
CA ALA A 67 1.22 11.56 -9.44
C ALA A 67 2.05 11.67 -10.73
N THR A 68 1.42 11.50 -11.88
CA THR A 68 2.02 11.64 -13.22
C THR A 68 1.26 12.68 -14.03
N LYS A 69 1.85 13.87 -14.16
CA LYS A 69 1.39 15.01 -14.99
C LYS A 69 -0.04 15.53 -14.73
N THR A 70 -1.07 14.77 -15.12
CA THR A 70 -2.49 15.06 -14.89
C THR A 70 -3.25 13.87 -14.29
N THR A 71 -2.56 12.89 -13.72
CA THR A 71 -3.17 11.66 -13.16
C THR A 71 -2.63 11.39 -11.76
N ILE A 72 -3.49 10.92 -10.86
CA ILE A 72 -3.09 10.26 -9.61
C ILE A 72 -3.52 8.80 -9.69
N VAL A 73 -2.61 7.89 -9.39
CA VAL A 73 -2.86 6.45 -9.22
C VAL A 73 -2.59 6.07 -7.76
N LEU A 74 -3.56 5.39 -7.14
CA LEU A 74 -3.46 4.79 -5.81
C LEU A 74 -3.45 3.27 -5.95
N PRO A 75 -2.26 2.64 -5.98
CA PRO A 75 -2.13 1.20 -5.82
C PRO A 75 -2.19 0.73 -4.36
N GLU A 76 -2.66 -0.51 -4.16
CA GLU A 76 -2.40 -1.33 -2.97
C GLU A 76 -1.61 -2.59 -3.32
N VAL A 77 -0.71 -3.02 -2.44
CA VAL A 77 -0.26 -4.40 -2.35
C VAL A 77 -0.94 -5.07 -1.16
N ARG A 78 -1.43 -6.29 -1.37
CA ARG A 78 -2.02 -7.15 -0.33
C ARG A 78 -1.51 -8.58 -0.43
N THR A 79 -1.58 -9.32 0.66
CA THR A 79 -1.37 -10.78 0.68
C THR A 79 -2.73 -11.47 0.75
N ASP A 80 -2.86 -12.68 0.18
CA ASP A 80 -4.04 -13.54 0.36
C ASP A 80 -3.80 -14.65 1.38
N LEU A 81 -4.83 -15.47 1.64
CA LEU A 81 -4.76 -16.59 2.59
C LEU A 81 -3.87 -17.75 2.12
N GLN A 82 -3.26 -17.66 0.93
CA GLN A 82 -2.27 -18.61 0.41
C GLN A 82 -0.85 -17.99 0.40
N GLY A 83 -0.66 -16.87 1.09
CA GLY A 83 0.64 -16.18 1.17
C GLY A 83 1.04 -15.41 -0.09
N LYS A 84 0.20 -15.40 -1.13
CA LYS A 84 0.54 -14.77 -2.41
C LYS A 84 0.26 -13.27 -2.35
N HIS A 85 1.21 -12.46 -2.82
CA HIS A 85 1.04 -11.01 -2.94
C HIS A 85 0.33 -10.62 -4.26
N HIS A 86 -0.53 -9.61 -4.19
CA HIS A 86 -1.27 -9.03 -5.32
C HIS A 86 -1.10 -7.51 -5.31
N TYR A 87 -0.59 -6.94 -6.40
CA TYR A 87 -0.60 -5.49 -6.68
C TYR A 87 -1.90 -5.14 -7.42
N ASN A 88 -2.62 -4.12 -6.97
CA ASN A 88 -3.89 -3.69 -7.55
C ASN A 88 -3.95 -2.15 -7.62
N GLU A 89 -4.32 -1.58 -8.77
CA GLU A 89 -4.57 -0.14 -8.88
C GLU A 89 -6.04 0.15 -8.54
N VAL A 90 -6.29 0.52 -7.28
CA VAL A 90 -7.66 0.57 -6.72
C VAL A 90 -8.38 1.88 -7.00
N ARG A 91 -7.66 2.99 -7.25
CA ARG A 91 -8.23 4.26 -7.72
C ARG A 91 -7.26 4.96 -8.67
N THR A 92 -7.80 5.46 -9.79
CA THR A 92 -7.09 6.33 -10.75
C THR A 92 -7.98 7.52 -11.07
N VAL A 93 -7.43 8.73 -10.96
CA VAL A 93 -8.19 10.00 -11.08
C VAL A 93 -7.38 11.06 -11.83
N LEU A 94 -8.04 12.03 -12.45
CA LEU A 94 -7.37 13.10 -13.20
C LEU A 94 -7.22 14.37 -12.36
N ILE A 95 -5.98 14.87 -12.24
CA ILE A 95 -5.63 16.19 -11.69
C ILE A 95 -6.00 17.26 -12.73
N LEU A 96 -6.45 18.41 -12.27
CA LEU A 96 -6.93 19.49 -13.12
C LEU A 96 -5.85 20.51 -13.46
N THR A 97 -5.89 20.98 -14.71
CA THR A 97 -5.15 22.15 -15.20
C THR A 97 -6.05 23.34 -15.52
N SER A 98 -7.39 23.21 -15.44
CA SER A 98 -8.35 24.30 -15.66
C SER A 98 -9.59 24.23 -14.74
N TYR A 99 -10.21 25.40 -14.53
CA TYR A 99 -11.31 25.60 -13.58
C TYR A 99 -12.64 24.94 -13.99
N ASP A 100 -12.87 24.77 -15.30
CA ASP A 100 -14.12 24.18 -15.82
C ASP A 100 -14.28 22.71 -15.44
N GLN A 101 -13.15 22.01 -15.25
CA GLN A 101 -13.13 20.61 -14.88
C GLN A 101 -13.29 20.38 -13.35
N ARG A 102 -13.59 21.42 -12.56
CA ARG A 102 -13.65 21.39 -11.08
C ARG A 102 -14.52 20.27 -10.51
N ASN A 103 -15.53 19.78 -11.24
CA ASN A 103 -16.35 18.64 -10.84
C ASN A 103 -15.54 17.33 -10.64
N LYS A 104 -14.38 17.17 -11.31
CA LYS A 104 -13.52 16.00 -11.12
C LYS A 104 -12.77 15.99 -9.78
N TRP A 105 -12.67 17.11 -9.06
CA TRP A 105 -12.10 17.14 -7.70
C TRP A 105 -12.80 16.17 -6.74
N LEU A 106 -14.10 15.90 -6.95
CA LEU A 106 -14.83 14.91 -6.16
C LEU A 106 -14.15 13.53 -6.22
N ARG A 107 -13.65 13.11 -7.39
CA ARG A 107 -12.92 11.83 -7.53
C ARG A 107 -11.58 11.86 -6.80
N ALA A 108 -10.87 12.98 -6.81
CA ALA A 108 -9.64 13.13 -6.03
C ALA A 108 -9.91 13.05 -4.52
N MET A 109 -11.01 13.64 -4.04
CA MET A 109 -11.43 13.53 -2.63
C MET A 109 -11.90 12.12 -2.27
N GLU A 110 -12.60 11.40 -3.16
CA GLU A 110 -12.92 9.97 -2.99
C GLU A 110 -11.66 9.09 -2.89
N LEU A 111 -10.62 9.38 -3.67
CA LEU A 111 -9.33 8.68 -3.59
C LEU A 111 -8.63 8.94 -2.25
N LEU A 112 -8.57 10.20 -1.81
CA LEU A 112 -7.97 10.57 -0.52
C LEU A 112 -8.76 9.98 0.67
N ALA A 113 -10.09 9.97 0.61
CA ALA A 113 -10.94 9.35 1.63
C ALA A 113 -10.74 7.82 1.68
N TYR A 114 -10.59 7.15 0.53
CA TYR A 114 -10.27 5.73 0.47
C TYR A 114 -8.89 5.43 1.10
N LEU A 115 -7.85 6.22 0.76
CA LEU A 115 -6.52 6.10 1.35
C LEU A 115 -6.55 6.32 2.87
N PHE A 116 -7.24 7.37 3.35
CA PHE A 116 -7.37 7.67 4.76
C PHE A 116 -8.02 6.50 5.54
N ILE A 117 -9.16 6.00 5.06
CA ILE A 117 -9.86 4.85 5.68
C ILE A 117 -8.99 3.57 5.62
N GLY A 118 -8.18 3.42 4.57
CA GLY A 118 -7.21 2.34 4.45
C GLY A 118 -6.10 2.41 5.50
N LEU A 119 -5.51 3.58 5.71
CA LEU A 119 -4.44 3.81 6.68
C LEU A 119 -4.93 3.68 8.14
N GLU A 120 -6.12 4.21 8.46
CA GLU A 120 -6.76 4.04 9.78
C GLU A 120 -6.96 2.55 10.12
N ARG A 121 -7.47 1.76 9.17
CA ARG A 121 -7.58 0.30 9.32
C ARG A 121 -6.22 -0.38 9.45
N GLN A 122 -5.21 0.09 8.71
CA GLN A 122 -3.86 -0.47 8.77
C GLN A 122 -3.20 -0.26 10.14
N ILE A 123 -3.51 0.83 10.87
CA ILE A 123 -3.06 1.01 12.26
C ILE A 123 -3.58 -0.13 13.16
N LEU A 124 -4.89 -0.44 13.07
CA LEU A 124 -5.51 -1.53 13.83
C LEU A 124 -4.96 -2.91 13.44
N ASN A 125 -4.77 -3.15 12.14
CA ASN A 125 -4.30 -4.43 11.63
C ASN A 125 -2.81 -4.67 11.96
N ILE A 126 -1.97 -3.63 11.95
CA ILE A 126 -0.58 -3.71 12.44
C ILE A 126 -0.56 -4.02 13.93
N LYS A 127 -1.40 -3.37 14.75
CA LYS A 127 -1.49 -3.71 16.17
C LYS A 127 -1.88 -5.18 16.39
N SER A 128 -2.84 -5.72 15.62
CA SER A 128 -3.21 -7.15 15.71
C SER A 128 -2.01 -8.05 15.37
N LEU A 129 -1.24 -7.73 14.32
CA LEU A 129 -0.02 -8.46 13.99
C LEU A 129 1.03 -8.38 15.12
N GLU A 130 1.22 -7.21 15.74
CA GLU A 130 2.15 -7.02 16.85
C GLU A 130 1.70 -7.80 18.11
N ASP A 131 0.40 -7.73 18.47
CA ASP A 131 -0.19 -8.44 19.60
C ASP A 131 -0.16 -9.98 19.40
N GLU A 132 -0.37 -10.46 18.17
CA GLU A 132 -0.24 -11.88 17.79
C GLU A 132 1.22 -12.34 17.76
N GLN A 133 2.13 -11.55 17.18
CA GLN A 133 3.57 -11.87 17.10
C GLN A 133 4.24 -11.93 18.48
N CYS A 134 3.80 -11.09 19.42
CA CYS A 134 4.24 -11.11 20.82
C CYS A 134 3.57 -12.22 21.65
N GLY A 135 2.54 -12.89 21.13
CA GLY A 135 1.78 -13.91 21.85
C GLY A 135 0.78 -13.37 22.88
N TYR A 136 0.46 -12.07 22.86
CA TYR A 136 -0.67 -11.52 23.63
C TYR A 136 -2.01 -12.03 23.07
N ILE A 137 -2.08 -12.28 21.76
CA ILE A 137 -3.16 -13.01 21.10
C ILE A 137 -2.63 -14.38 20.67
N ASN A 138 -3.33 -15.45 21.05
CA ASN A 138 -2.92 -16.83 20.74
C ASN A 138 -3.38 -17.26 19.34
N VAL A 139 -2.42 -17.41 18.41
CA VAL A 139 -2.64 -17.90 17.05
C VAL A 139 -2.43 -19.41 16.99
N ARG A 140 -3.32 -20.14 16.31
CA ARG A 140 -3.16 -21.59 16.11
C ARG A 140 -1.97 -21.88 15.19
N PRO A 141 -1.14 -22.91 15.44
CA PRO A 141 0.03 -23.19 14.62
C PRO A 141 -0.24 -23.26 13.11
N ASN A 142 -1.33 -23.87 12.67
CA ASN A 142 -1.68 -24.00 11.25
C ASN A 142 -2.05 -22.66 10.58
N ASP A 143 -2.48 -21.68 11.37
CA ASP A 143 -2.92 -20.36 10.90
C ASP A 143 -1.76 -19.34 10.89
N MET A 144 -0.58 -19.71 11.41
CA MET A 144 0.61 -18.85 11.50
C MET A 144 1.27 -18.63 10.13
N ILE A 145 1.69 -17.40 9.84
CA ILE A 145 2.37 -17.00 8.61
C ILE A 145 3.52 -17.93 8.20
N ARG A 146 4.39 -18.31 9.16
CA ARG A 146 5.51 -19.25 8.92
C ARG A 146 5.11 -20.65 8.45
N ASN A 147 3.86 -21.05 8.66
CA ASN A 147 3.32 -22.36 8.27
C ASN A 147 2.36 -22.25 7.07
N THR A 148 2.25 -21.07 6.44
CA THR A 148 1.41 -20.82 5.25
C THR A 148 2.18 -20.22 4.06
N ILE A 149 3.33 -19.57 4.29
CA ILE A 149 4.13 -18.90 3.24
C ILE A 149 5.50 -19.62 2.98
N ILE A 150 5.78 -20.72 3.69
CA ILE A 150 6.98 -21.56 3.51
C ILE A 150 6.60 -22.86 2.79
#